data_AF-A0A7S0LWU8-F1
#
_entry.id   AF-A0A7S0LWU8-F1
#
_cell.length_a   1.000
_cell.length_b   1.000
_cell.length_c   1.000
_cell.angle_alpha   90.00
_cell.angle_beta   90.00
_cell.angle_gamma   90.00
#
_symmetry.space_group_name_H-M   'P 1'
#
loop_
_entity.id
_entity.type
_entity.pdbx_description
1 polymer ?
#
loop_
_entity_poly.entity_id
_entity_poly.type
_entity_poly.pdbx_seq_one_letter_code
_entity_poly.pdbx_strand_id
1 'polypeptide(L)'
;GGALRAEGVRDVRVLLQEAQRRILRGVHVAFSGVIHNGVRQEEAREWRLAEDMGAVCHRGVTAQVTHLITTLRPEDRPDEYEGAPARPAYRLTDKIVRALALGTVEVVGAEWLHACSAGLSRAEEEQFRVPGWAAFQ
;
A
#
# COMPACT_ATOMS: atom_id res chain seq x y z
N GLY A 1 -8.27 -44.23 1.92
CA GLY A 1 -8.39 -43.04 2.77
C GLY A 1 -7.69 -41.82 2.20
N GLY A 2 -8.08 -41.35 1.01
CA GLY A 2 -7.56 -40.10 0.41
C GLY A 2 -8.46 -38.89 0.60
N ALA A 3 -9.78 -39.10 0.65
CA ALA A 3 -10.78 -38.04 0.80
C ALA A 3 -10.66 -37.28 2.13
N LEU A 4 -10.55 -38.00 3.26
CA LEU A 4 -10.44 -37.42 4.60
C LEU A 4 -9.20 -36.53 4.79
N ARG A 5 -8.11 -36.79 4.06
CA ARG A 5 -6.90 -35.94 4.08
C ARG A 5 -7.06 -34.69 3.21
N ALA A 6 -7.74 -34.80 2.07
CA ALA A 6 -7.97 -33.68 1.16
C ALA A 6 -8.97 -32.65 1.75
N GLU A 7 -9.99 -33.13 2.47
CA GLU A 7 -10.97 -32.27 3.17
C GLU A 7 -10.29 -31.47 4.29
N GLY A 8 -9.54 -32.12 5.18
CA GLY A 8 -8.83 -31.42 6.26
C GLY A 8 -7.79 -30.40 5.75
N VAL A 9 -7.11 -30.68 4.63
CA VAL A 9 -6.19 -29.71 4.01
C VAL A 9 -6.94 -28.52 3.39
N ARG A 10 -8.13 -28.75 2.82
CA ARG A 10 -8.97 -27.67 2.29
C ARG A 10 -9.47 -26.77 3.42
N ASP A 11 -9.93 -27.34 4.53
CA ASP A 11 -10.45 -26.58 5.67
C ASP A 11 -9.37 -25.67 6.28
N VAL A 12 -8.15 -26.18 6.49
CA VAL A 12 -7.04 -25.36 7.01
C VAL A 12 -6.72 -24.21 6.07
N ARG A 13 -6.71 -24.45 4.74
CA ARG A 13 -6.45 -23.38 3.76
C ARG A 13 -7.53 -22.30 3.80
N VAL A 14 -8.79 -22.69 3.91
CA VAL A 14 -9.92 -21.74 4.01
C VAL A 14 -9.80 -20.91 5.28
N LEU A 15 -9.56 -21.54 6.43
CA LEU A 15 -9.40 -20.83 7.71
C LEU A 15 -8.22 -19.85 7.69
N LEU A 16 -7.09 -20.24 7.08
CA LEU A 16 -5.94 -19.35 6.92
C LEU A 16 -6.26 -18.15 6.02
N GLN A 17 -6.97 -18.37 4.90
CA GLN A 17 -7.39 -17.28 4.01
C GLN A 17 -8.36 -16.32 4.71
N GLU A 18 -9.31 -16.85 5.50
CA GLU A 18 -10.23 -16.02 6.28
C GLU A 18 -9.50 -15.19 7.34
N ALA A 19 -8.49 -15.77 8.00
CA ALA A 19 -7.65 -15.05 8.95
C ALA A 19 -6.84 -13.94 8.26
N GLN A 20 -6.23 -14.22 7.09
CA GLN A 20 -5.48 -13.24 6.31
C GLN A 20 -6.36 -12.07 5.87
N ARG A 21 -7.57 -12.34 5.40
CA ARG A 21 -8.54 -11.30 4.99
C ARG A 21 -8.96 -10.36 6.11
N ARG A 22 -8.70 -10.70 7.38
CA ARG A 22 -8.99 -9.83 8.51
C ARG A 22 -7.90 -8.79 8.76
N ILE A 23 -6.70 -8.96 8.19
CA ILE A 23 -5.54 -8.09 8.41
C ILE A 23 -5.83 -6.67 7.93
N LEU A 24 -6.32 -6.51 6.70
CA LEU A 24 -6.61 -5.22 6.08
C LEU A 24 -8.12 -5.00 5.85
N ARG A 25 -8.97 -5.67 6.64
CA ARG A 25 -10.43 -5.51 6.52
C ARG A 25 -10.83 -4.05 6.70
N GLY A 26 -11.56 -3.51 5.73
CA GLY A 26 -12.04 -2.11 5.74
C GLY A 26 -10.98 -1.09 5.30
N VAL A 27 -9.81 -1.55 4.87
CA VAL A 27 -8.78 -0.69 4.28
C VAL A 27 -9.02 -0.58 2.78
N HIS A 28 -8.97 0.64 2.26
CA HIS A 28 -9.13 0.95 0.84
C HIS A 28 -7.81 1.53 0.33
N VAL A 29 -7.17 0.84 -0.62
CA VAL A 29 -5.82 1.17 -1.08
C VAL A 29 -5.81 1.65 -2.51
N ALA A 30 -4.94 2.61 -2.80
CA ALA A 30 -4.51 2.93 -4.15
C ALA A 30 -2.98 2.86 -4.23
N PHE A 31 -2.44 2.71 -5.43
CA PHE A 31 -1.00 2.61 -5.67
C PHE A 31 -0.49 3.77 -6.54
N SER A 32 0.68 4.32 -6.19
CA SER A 32 1.40 5.34 -6.96
C SER A 32 2.88 4.95 -7.11
N GLY A 33 3.37 4.77 -8.33
CA GLY A 33 4.78 4.43 -8.59
C GLY A 33 5.22 3.01 -8.21
N VAL A 34 4.36 2.24 -7.50
CA VAL A 34 4.61 0.85 -7.10
C VAL A 34 4.36 -0.14 -8.25
N ILE A 35 3.27 0.06 -9.00
CA ILE A 35 2.88 -0.80 -10.10
C ILE A 35 3.39 -0.18 -11.41
N HIS A 36 4.17 -0.96 -12.18
CA HIS A 36 4.78 -0.53 -13.43
C HIS A 36 3.73 -0.13 -14.48
N ASN A 37 4.06 0.91 -15.26
CA ASN A 37 3.24 1.36 -16.38
C ASN A 37 3.20 0.27 -17.47
N GLY A 38 2.00 -0.13 -17.90
CA GLY A 38 1.78 -1.16 -18.93
C GLY A 38 1.30 -2.51 -18.38
N VAL A 39 1.38 -2.72 -17.06
CA VAL A 39 0.77 -3.88 -16.39
C VAL A 39 -0.64 -3.50 -15.92
N ARG A 40 -1.61 -4.40 -16.09
CA ARG A 40 -2.93 -4.24 -15.46
C ARG A 40 -2.75 -4.25 -13.95
N GLN A 41 -3.26 -3.23 -13.27
CA GLN A 41 -2.98 -3.06 -11.83
C GLN A 41 -3.45 -4.25 -11.01
N GLU A 42 -4.58 -4.85 -11.39
CA GLU A 42 -5.17 -6.03 -10.77
C GLU A 42 -4.29 -7.28 -10.91
N GLU A 43 -3.40 -7.29 -11.90
CA GLU A 43 -2.46 -8.38 -12.15
C GLU A 43 -1.11 -8.15 -11.44
N ALA A 44 -0.91 -6.99 -10.81
CA ALA A 44 0.28 -6.70 -10.04
C ALA A 44 0.33 -7.53 -8.76
N ARG A 45 1.55 -7.87 -8.32
CA ARG A 45 1.76 -8.64 -7.10
C ARG A 45 1.23 -7.90 -5.87
N GLU A 46 1.47 -6.60 -5.80
CA GLU A 46 1.12 -5.74 -4.67
C GLU A 46 -0.39 -5.54 -4.57
N TRP A 47 -1.09 -5.48 -5.71
CA TRP A 47 -2.55 -5.43 -5.74
C TRP A 47 -3.16 -6.70 -5.16
N ARG A 48 -2.75 -7.86 -5.67
CA ARG A 48 -3.24 -9.16 -5.18
C ARG A 48 -2.91 -9.37 -3.71
N LEU A 49 -1.69 -9.00 -3.30
CA LEU A 49 -1.26 -9.12 -1.91
C LEU A 49 -2.17 -8.33 -0.96
N ALA A 50 -2.57 -7.12 -1.35
CA ALA A 50 -3.50 -6.32 -0.57
C ALA A 50 -4.91 -6.94 -0.51
N GLU A 51 -5.43 -7.44 -1.63
CA GLU A 51 -6.74 -8.12 -1.68
C GLU A 51 -6.76 -9.42 -0.88
N ASP A 52 -5.67 -10.20 -0.93
CA ASP A 52 -5.52 -11.44 -0.15
C ASP A 52 -5.58 -11.17 1.37
N MET A 53 -5.10 -10.00 1.80
CA MET A 53 -5.21 -9.51 3.16
C MET A 53 -6.54 -8.80 3.47
N GLY A 54 -7.46 -8.74 2.50
CA GLY A 54 -8.82 -8.23 2.68
C GLY A 54 -8.99 -6.72 2.48
N ALA A 55 -7.99 -6.05 1.88
CA ALA A 55 -8.15 -4.67 1.43
C ALA A 55 -9.01 -4.58 0.17
N VAL A 56 -9.58 -3.40 -0.08
CA VAL A 56 -10.23 -3.06 -1.35
C VAL A 56 -9.31 -2.18 -2.16
N CYS A 57 -8.87 -2.65 -3.32
CA CYS A 57 -7.96 -1.91 -4.18
C CYS A 57 -8.72 -0.99 -5.17
N HIS A 58 -8.18 0.21 -5.37
CA HIS A 58 -8.71 1.25 -6.26
C HIS A 58 -7.65 1.67 -7.28
N ARG A 59 -8.08 1.87 -8.52
CA ARG A 59 -7.17 2.33 -9.60
C ARG A 59 -6.66 3.76 -9.40
N GLY A 60 -7.42 4.57 -8.65
CA GLY A 60 -7.14 5.97 -8.38
C GLY A 60 -7.56 6.36 -6.97
N VAL A 61 -7.17 7.58 -6.58
CA VAL A 61 -7.48 8.12 -5.25
C VAL A 61 -8.88 8.71 -5.24
N THR A 62 -9.77 8.08 -4.49
CA THR A 62 -11.17 8.50 -4.28
C THR A 62 -11.40 8.85 -2.81
N ALA A 63 -12.57 9.42 -2.49
CA ALA A 63 -12.93 9.71 -1.09
C ALA A 63 -13.04 8.46 -0.21
N GLN A 64 -13.11 7.26 -0.80
CA GLN A 64 -13.13 6.00 -0.06
C GLN A 64 -11.73 5.49 0.27
N VAL A 65 -10.70 5.93 -0.47
CA VAL A 65 -9.32 5.47 -0.27
C VAL A 65 -8.84 5.96 1.09
N THR A 66 -8.38 5.02 1.91
CA THR A 66 -7.81 5.32 3.23
C THR A 66 -6.29 5.33 3.18
N HIS A 67 -5.68 4.57 2.27
CA HIS A 67 -4.22 4.46 2.16
C HIS A 67 -3.76 4.60 0.70
N LEU A 68 -2.76 5.44 0.46
CA LEU A 68 -2.01 5.47 -0.80
C LEU A 68 -0.64 4.86 -0.56
N ILE A 69 -0.37 3.74 -1.24
CA ILE A 69 0.91 3.04 -1.17
C ILE A 69 1.81 3.59 -2.28
N THR A 70 3.00 4.02 -1.92
CA THR A 70 3.94 4.69 -2.84
C THR A 70 5.37 4.16 -2.71
N THR A 71 6.15 4.30 -3.78
CA THR A 71 7.61 4.11 -3.76
C THR A 71 8.36 5.41 -3.50
N LEU A 72 7.66 6.53 -3.36
CA LEU A 72 8.28 7.83 -3.09
C LEU A 72 9.07 7.76 -1.78
N ARG A 73 10.38 7.97 -1.87
CA ARG A 73 11.21 8.24 -0.69
C ARG A 73 11.68 9.69 -0.73
N PRO A 74 11.56 10.44 0.37
CA PRO A 74 11.99 11.85 0.41
C PRO A 74 13.50 11.96 0.35
N GLU A 75 14.22 10.93 0.77
CA GLU A 75 15.67 10.80 0.62
C GLU A 75 16.13 10.64 -0.83
N ASP A 76 15.23 10.38 -1.80
CA ASP A 76 15.52 10.48 -3.23
C ASP A 76 15.67 11.94 -3.70
N ARG A 77 16.05 12.87 -2.81
CA ARG A 77 16.50 14.22 -3.17
C ARG A 77 17.65 14.04 -4.16
N PRO A 78 17.52 14.52 -5.41
CA PRO A 78 18.68 14.68 -6.26
C PRO A 78 19.52 15.78 -5.61
N ASP A 79 20.60 15.35 -5.00
CA ASP A 79 21.77 16.12 -4.60
C ASP A 79 21.47 17.38 -3.77
N GLU A 80 21.72 17.27 -2.46
CA GLU A 80 21.90 18.40 -1.55
C GLU A 80 23.23 19.12 -1.91
N TYR A 81 23.27 19.83 -3.04
CA TYR A 81 24.30 20.84 -3.29
C TYR A 81 23.86 22.17 -2.68
N GLU A 82 24.75 22.79 -1.92
CA GLU A 82 24.56 24.09 -1.30
C GLU A 82 24.14 25.12 -2.37
N GLY A 83 22.90 25.61 -2.30
CA GLY A 83 22.30 26.51 -3.30
C GLY A 83 21.16 25.91 -4.14
N ALA A 84 20.81 24.63 -3.98
CA ALA A 84 19.62 24.06 -4.58
C ALA A 84 18.36 24.79 -4.09
N PRO A 85 17.40 25.13 -4.99
CA PRO A 85 16.20 25.84 -4.58
C PRO A 85 15.40 25.03 -3.56
N ALA A 86 14.79 25.68 -2.57
CA ALA A 86 13.90 25.08 -1.56
C ALA A 86 12.61 24.46 -2.14
N ARG A 87 12.55 24.26 -3.47
CA ARG A 87 11.47 23.51 -4.10
C ARG A 87 11.71 22.03 -3.88
N PRO A 88 10.67 21.27 -3.52
CA PRO A 88 10.77 19.83 -3.51
C PRO A 88 11.20 19.35 -4.90
N ALA A 89 12.37 18.72 -4.97
CA ALA A 89 12.93 18.21 -6.21
C ALA A 89 12.13 17.02 -6.78
N TYR A 90 11.18 16.47 -6.02
CA TYR A 90 10.26 15.45 -6.48
C TYR A 90 9.04 16.08 -7.15
N ARG A 91 8.72 15.62 -8.36
CA ARG A 91 7.42 15.87 -8.97
C ARG A 91 6.42 14.89 -8.37
N LEU A 92 5.53 15.39 -7.51
CA LEU A 92 4.42 14.59 -7.01
C LEU A 92 3.58 14.06 -8.18
N THR A 93 3.19 12.79 -8.12
CA THR A 93 2.21 12.25 -9.06
C THR A 93 0.84 12.84 -8.76
N ASP A 94 -0.04 12.88 -9.77
CA ASP A 94 -1.41 13.36 -9.59
C ASP A 94 -2.17 12.60 -8.50
N LYS A 95 -1.84 11.31 -8.30
CA LYS A 95 -2.40 10.48 -7.23
C LYS A 95 -1.99 10.98 -5.84
N ILE A 96 -0.72 11.36 -5.68
CA ILE A 96 -0.23 11.90 -4.40
C ILE A 96 -0.85 13.27 -4.14
N VAL A 97 -0.87 14.16 -5.14
CA VAL A 97 -1.54 15.47 -5.04
C VAL A 97 -3.01 15.31 -4.65
N ARG A 98 -3.70 14.33 -5.25
CA ARG A 98 -5.11 14.05 -4.93
C ARG A 98 -5.29 13.52 -3.51
N ALA A 99 -4.39 12.67 -3.02
CA ALA A 99 -4.43 12.17 -1.64
C ALA A 99 -4.24 13.31 -0.63
N LEU A 100 -3.29 14.22 -0.91
CA LEU A 100 -3.09 15.44 -0.11
C LEU A 100 -4.33 16.31 -0.07
N ALA A 101 -4.95 16.56 -1.23
CA ALA A 101 -6.15 17.38 -1.31
C ALA A 101 -7.35 16.82 -0.52
N LEU A 102 -7.38 15.51 -0.26
CA LEU A 102 -8.42 14.88 0.57
C LEU A 102 -8.11 14.99 2.08
N GLY A 103 -6.85 15.08 2.47
CA GLY A 103 -6.41 15.22 3.87
C GLY A 103 -6.67 14.02 4.78
N THR A 104 -7.48 13.05 4.35
CA THR A 104 -7.88 11.86 5.11
C THR A 104 -7.15 10.58 4.68
N VAL A 105 -6.22 10.69 3.72
CA VAL A 105 -5.51 9.54 3.13
C VAL A 105 -4.13 9.42 3.77
N GLU A 106 -3.86 8.27 4.38
CA GLU A 106 -2.53 7.91 4.87
C GLU A 106 -1.63 7.54 3.70
N VAL A 107 -0.41 8.06 3.68
CA VAL A 107 0.54 7.77 2.60
C VAL A 107 1.77 7.07 3.15
N VAL A 108 1.89 5.82 2.72
CA VAL A 108 2.82 4.84 3.27
C VAL A 108 3.68 4.22 2.16
N GLY A 109 4.87 3.78 2.53
CA GLY A 109 5.74 3.00 1.66
C GLY A 109 5.16 1.63 1.31
N ALA A 110 5.62 1.01 0.22
CA ALA A 110 5.27 -0.36 -0.14
C ALA A 110 5.67 -1.39 0.95
N GLU A 111 6.66 -1.03 1.76
CA GLU A 111 7.16 -1.77 2.91
C GLU A 111 6.07 -2.01 3.97
N TRP A 112 5.10 -1.09 4.12
CA TRP A 112 3.97 -1.27 5.03
C TRP A 112 3.14 -2.50 4.66
N LEU A 113 2.83 -2.65 3.38
CA LEU A 113 2.05 -3.78 2.87
C LEU A 113 2.81 -5.10 3.07
N HIS A 114 4.13 -5.09 2.83
CA HIS A 114 4.99 -6.24 3.07
C HIS A 114 5.08 -6.59 4.56
N ALA A 115 5.18 -5.59 5.44
CA ALA A 115 5.17 -5.79 6.88
C ALA A 115 3.85 -6.39 7.37
N CYS A 116 2.71 -5.94 6.84
CA CYS A 116 1.40 -6.53 7.15
C CYS A 116 1.35 -8.02 6.78
N SER A 117 1.86 -8.36 5.60
CA SER A 117 1.90 -9.75 5.13
C SER A 117 2.86 -10.61 5.95
N ALA A 118 4.04 -10.10 6.30
CA ALA A 118 5.04 -10.85 7.05
C ALA A 118 4.65 -11.06 8.52
N GLY A 119 4.04 -10.03 9.13
CA GLY A 119 3.59 -10.05 10.51
C GLY A 119 2.23 -10.70 10.73
N LEU A 120 1.52 -11.06 9.66
CA LEU A 120 0.13 -11.57 9.70
C LEU A 120 -0.80 -10.69 10.55
N SER A 121 -0.54 -9.39 10.58
CA SER A 121 -1.25 -8.39 11.38
C SER A 121 -1.11 -7.03 10.73
N ARG A 122 -2.00 -6.09 11.03
CA ARG A 122 -1.92 -4.74 10.47
C ARG A 122 -0.76 -4.01 11.11
N ALA A 123 0.23 -3.63 10.30
CA ALA A 123 1.35 -2.83 10.75
C ALA A 123 0.90 -1.38 11.00
N GLU A 124 1.53 -0.71 11.98
CA GLU A 124 1.26 0.70 12.27
C GLU A 124 1.74 1.59 11.11
N GLU A 125 0.83 2.37 10.53
CA GLU A 125 1.11 3.20 9.36
C GLU A 125 2.20 4.23 9.64
N GLU A 126 2.29 4.74 10.86
CA GLU A 126 3.28 5.74 11.28
C GLU A 126 4.72 5.28 11.06
N GLN A 127 5.01 3.99 11.27
CA GLN A 127 6.35 3.42 11.08
C GLN A 127 6.79 3.38 9.62
N PHE A 128 5.84 3.45 8.69
CA PHE A 128 6.07 3.34 7.25
C PHE A 128 5.58 4.57 6.49
N ARG A 129 5.18 5.62 7.21
CA ARG A 129 4.77 6.89 6.63
C ARG A 129 5.98 7.49 5.93
N VAL A 130 5.78 7.95 4.70
CA VAL A 130 6.84 8.58 3.93
C VAL A 130 7.35 9.81 4.72
N PRO A 131 8.65 9.91 5.08
CA PRO A 131 9.15 11.03 5.87
C PRO A 131 8.85 12.39 5.22
N GLY A 132 8.64 13.45 6.00
CA GLY A 132 8.23 14.74 5.43
C GLY A 132 6.80 14.77 4.87
N TRP A 133 6.04 13.67 4.88
CA TRP A 133 4.61 13.66 4.51
C TRP A 133 3.79 14.68 5.30
N ALA A 134 4.06 14.80 6.61
CA ALA A 134 3.41 15.76 7.49
C ALA A 134 3.65 17.23 7.08
N ALA A 135 4.69 17.51 6.28
CA ALA A 135 4.95 18.86 5.77
C ALA A 135 4.06 19.24 4.57
N PHE A 136 3.27 18.29 4.03
CA PHE A 136 2.32 18.52 2.93
C PHE A 136 0.85 18.53 3.36
N GLN A 137 0.57 18.25 4.63
CA GLN A 137 -0.77 18.37 5.24
C GLN A 137 -0.99 19.80 5.75
#